data_AF-A0A7Y1YPI7-F1
#
_entry.id   AF-A0A7Y1YPI7-F1
#
_cell.length_a   1.000
_cell.length_b   1.000
_cell.length_c   1.000
_cell.angle_alpha   90.00
_cell.angle_beta   90.00
_cell.angle_gamma   90.00
#
_symmetry.space_group_name_H-M   'P 1'
#
loop_
_entity.id
_entity.type
_entity.pdbx_description
1 polymer ?
#
loop_
_entity_poly.entity_id
_entity_poly.type
_entity_poly.pdbx_seq_one_letter_code
_entity_poly.pdbx_strand_id
1 'polypeptide(L)'
;EDDNSVMVGGFLHGDGLMAGQWRERKGAAMQNPEDDVWGPKRFYQIIQLERRGKTFIVRAAHPGEPLQDISSKVLEFMPEEVLAGIVIGSHDVDKIETAKVWNVRIDQPVPVTYDPNEEGWIGCRMETMNVFSGKRKVIFEKDSRFEAPNWMPDGKDLLFNMEGSLYTIPINGGETKKLNTGSADRLNNDHCISFDGKLLGISHNDGEGSNVFVLPLGGGEPKAVTTDAPSYLHGWAANNKELVYVARRGGSNIYDIYKKSITGGKEVKLTNNKKLEHVDGCEYSPDGKFIYYNGSVNGGTMQLWRMKPDGSGKEQLTFDEYNDWFPHISPDGKWIAFISFAPDIELNSHPSYKQVMLRLMPVSGGPPKVIAHLYGGQGTINVNSWSPDSKHIAFVSNSEK
;
A
#
# COMPACT_ATOMS: atom_id res chain seq x y z
N GLU A 1 -24.83 27.13 -1.89
CA GLU A 1 -25.47 25.95 -2.50
C GLU A 1 -26.81 26.38 -3.06
N ASP A 2 -27.14 25.95 -4.27
CA ASP A 2 -28.46 26.15 -4.88
C ASP A 2 -29.11 24.76 -4.92
N ASP A 3 -30.21 24.58 -4.18
CA ASP A 3 -30.92 23.32 -3.97
C ASP A 3 -31.40 22.66 -5.27
N ASN A 4 -31.35 23.38 -6.38
CA ASN A 4 -31.71 22.90 -7.70
C ASN A 4 -30.53 22.53 -8.61
N SER A 5 -29.29 22.52 -8.10
CA SER A 5 -28.09 22.24 -8.90
C SER A 5 -28.03 20.80 -9.41
N VAL A 6 -27.31 20.58 -10.51
CA VAL A 6 -26.90 19.24 -10.96
C VAL A 6 -26.13 18.58 -9.80
N MET A 7 -26.48 17.33 -9.47
CA MET A 7 -25.85 16.62 -8.35
C MET A 7 -25.75 15.13 -8.66
N VAL A 8 -24.83 14.46 -7.97
CA VAL A 8 -24.69 13.00 -7.98
C VAL A 8 -24.07 12.55 -6.68
N GLY A 9 -24.51 11.40 -6.16
CA GLY A 9 -23.98 10.85 -4.94
C GLY A 9 -24.36 9.38 -4.75
N GLY A 10 -23.61 8.71 -3.88
CA GLY A 10 -24.01 7.44 -3.31
C GLY A 10 -24.66 7.68 -1.95
N PHE A 11 -25.91 7.27 -1.79
CA PHE A 11 -26.71 7.53 -0.60
C PHE A 11 -27.03 6.22 0.12
N LEU A 12 -26.63 6.15 1.40
CA LEU A 12 -27.04 5.10 2.32
C LEU A 12 -28.25 5.59 3.10
N HIS A 13 -29.38 4.91 2.92
CA HIS A 13 -30.65 5.21 3.58
C HIS A 13 -30.71 4.59 4.98
N GLY A 14 -31.54 5.14 5.86
CA GLY A 14 -31.68 4.66 7.25
C GLY A 14 -32.17 3.21 7.37
N ASP A 15 -32.80 2.66 6.34
CA ASP A 15 -33.20 1.24 6.26
C ASP A 15 -32.08 0.32 5.72
N GLY A 16 -30.90 0.89 5.49
CA GLY A 16 -29.70 0.22 5.02
C GLY A 16 -29.58 0.10 3.51
N LEU A 17 -30.55 0.55 2.71
CA LEU A 17 -30.43 0.52 1.26
C LEU A 17 -29.36 1.52 0.78
N MET A 18 -28.62 1.13 -0.25
CA MET A 18 -27.63 1.97 -0.91
C MET A 18 -28.07 2.22 -2.36
N ALA A 19 -28.15 3.48 -2.75
CA ALA A 19 -28.48 3.89 -4.12
C ALA A 19 -27.44 4.88 -4.64
N GLY A 20 -27.16 4.80 -5.94
CA GLY A 20 -26.63 5.96 -6.66
C GLY A 20 -27.78 6.84 -7.11
N GLN A 21 -27.71 8.12 -6.80
CA GLN A 21 -28.76 9.10 -7.11
C GLN A 21 -28.15 10.33 -7.77
N TRP A 22 -28.87 10.91 -8.73
CA TRP A 22 -28.42 12.09 -9.47
C TRP A 22 -29.55 12.97 -9.99
N ARG A 23 -29.25 14.27 -10.09
CA ARG A 23 -30.05 15.25 -10.81
C ARG A 23 -29.28 15.66 -12.06
N GLU A 24 -29.80 15.30 -13.24
CA GLU A 24 -29.07 15.49 -14.50
C GLU A 24 -29.00 16.95 -14.98
N ARG A 25 -29.95 17.79 -14.58
CA ARG A 25 -30.04 19.20 -15.00
C ARG A 25 -30.48 20.09 -13.85
N LYS A 26 -30.10 21.36 -13.92
CA LYS A 26 -30.59 22.36 -12.96
C LYS A 26 -32.13 22.40 -12.98
N GLY A 27 -32.75 22.27 -11.82
CA GLY A 27 -34.21 22.28 -11.65
C GLY A 27 -34.93 20.98 -12.05
N ALA A 28 -34.22 19.97 -12.55
CA ALA A 28 -34.81 18.64 -12.70
C ALA A 28 -35.13 18.04 -11.32
N ALA A 29 -36.08 17.10 -11.27
CA ALA A 29 -36.26 16.28 -10.09
C ALA A 29 -35.01 15.43 -9.84
N MET A 30 -34.75 15.08 -8.58
CA MET A 30 -33.97 13.87 -8.31
C MET A 30 -34.69 12.72 -9.02
N GLN A 31 -33.99 11.86 -9.77
CA GLN A 31 -34.63 10.68 -10.37
C GLN A 31 -35.36 9.81 -9.33
N ASN A 32 -36.43 9.15 -9.78
CA ASN A 32 -37.34 8.41 -8.89
C ASN A 32 -36.68 7.12 -8.36
N PRO A 33 -37.11 6.60 -7.20
CA PRO A 33 -36.64 5.33 -6.62
C PRO A 33 -36.77 4.09 -7.53
N GLU A 34 -37.60 4.17 -8.57
CA GLU A 34 -37.85 3.12 -9.57
C GLU A 34 -36.74 3.07 -10.64
N ASP A 35 -36.02 4.18 -10.84
CA ASP A 35 -34.84 4.29 -11.71
C ASP A 35 -33.52 4.21 -10.91
N ASP A 36 -33.61 4.17 -9.56
CA ASP A 36 -32.47 4.02 -8.68
C ASP A 36 -31.84 2.63 -8.86
N VAL A 37 -30.53 2.60 -9.08
CA VAL A 37 -29.77 1.35 -9.08
C VAL A 37 -29.39 1.03 -7.65
N TRP A 38 -30.08 0.04 -7.08
CA TRP A 38 -29.89 -0.39 -5.71
C TRP A 38 -28.72 -1.37 -5.59
N GLY A 39 -27.93 -1.20 -4.54
CA GLY A 39 -26.91 -2.16 -4.16
C GLY A 39 -27.53 -3.53 -3.83
N PRO A 40 -26.83 -4.64 -4.14
CA PRO A 40 -27.34 -6.00 -3.88
C PRO A 40 -27.42 -6.35 -2.39
N LYS A 41 -26.74 -5.59 -1.52
CA LYS A 41 -26.71 -5.79 -0.07
C LYS A 41 -27.21 -4.54 0.65
N ARG A 42 -27.41 -4.64 1.97
CA ARG A 42 -27.78 -3.52 2.85
C ARG A 42 -26.65 -3.18 3.82
N PHE A 43 -26.69 -1.99 4.41
CA PHE A 43 -25.81 -1.52 5.49
C PHE A 43 -24.32 -1.51 5.11
N TYR A 44 -24.02 -1.01 3.91
CA TYR A 44 -22.65 -0.70 3.51
C TYR A 44 -22.01 0.30 4.48
N GLN A 45 -20.70 0.21 4.68
CA GLN A 45 -19.96 1.11 5.59
C GLN A 45 -18.87 1.92 4.89
N ILE A 46 -18.57 1.55 3.64
CA ILE A 46 -17.59 2.21 2.79
C ILE A 46 -18.34 2.61 1.53
N ILE A 47 -18.26 3.90 1.17
CA ILE A 47 -18.88 4.47 -0.01
C ILE A 47 -17.81 5.22 -0.78
N GLN A 48 -17.77 5.06 -2.09
CA GLN A 48 -16.91 5.79 -3.01
C GLN A 48 -17.77 6.37 -4.14
N LEU A 49 -17.56 7.65 -4.42
CA LEU A 49 -18.02 8.29 -5.65
C LEU A 49 -16.79 8.61 -6.49
N GLU A 50 -16.69 8.02 -7.68
CA GLU A 50 -15.62 8.28 -8.63
C GLU A 50 -16.17 9.09 -9.82
N ARG A 51 -15.42 10.10 -10.26
CA ARG A 51 -15.65 10.83 -11.51
C ARG A 51 -14.58 10.47 -12.54
N ARG A 52 -15.00 10.01 -13.72
CA ARG A 52 -14.18 9.78 -14.92
C ARG A 52 -14.72 10.61 -16.07
N GLY A 53 -14.21 11.83 -16.23
CA GLY A 53 -14.77 12.80 -17.17
C GLY A 53 -16.22 13.12 -16.81
N LYS A 54 -17.17 12.71 -17.68
CA LYS A 54 -18.62 12.85 -17.46
C LYS A 54 -19.29 11.62 -16.82
N THR A 55 -18.55 10.54 -16.64
CA THR A 55 -19.06 9.30 -16.03
C THR A 55 -18.85 9.34 -14.53
N PHE A 56 -19.91 9.05 -13.77
CA PHE A 56 -19.91 8.98 -12.32
C PHE A 56 -20.23 7.56 -11.88
N ILE A 57 -19.39 6.99 -11.03
CA ILE A 57 -19.50 5.62 -10.57
C ILE A 57 -19.64 5.65 -9.05
N VAL A 58 -20.72 5.04 -8.54
CA VAL A 58 -20.92 4.83 -7.11
C VAL A 58 -20.51 3.41 -6.80
N ARG A 59 -19.61 3.25 -5.84
CA ARG A 59 -19.22 1.97 -5.29
C ARG A 59 -19.44 1.92 -3.80
N ALA A 60 -19.65 0.71 -3.28
CA ALA A 60 -19.76 0.49 -1.85
C ALA A 60 -19.17 -0.86 -1.42
N ALA A 61 -18.79 -0.96 -0.16
CA ALA A 61 -18.29 -2.21 0.43
C ALA A 61 -18.70 -2.37 1.90
N HIS A 62 -18.80 -3.63 2.32
CA HIS A 62 -18.82 -4.01 3.73
C HIS A 62 -17.38 -4.06 4.27
N PRO A 63 -17.18 -3.93 5.59
CA PRO A 63 -15.86 -4.08 6.19
C PRO A 63 -15.21 -5.42 5.82
N GLY A 64 -13.99 -5.38 5.31
CA GLY A 64 -13.26 -6.57 4.88
C GLY A 64 -13.48 -6.96 3.41
N GLU A 65 -14.44 -6.36 2.71
CA GLU A 65 -14.74 -6.67 1.30
C GLU A 65 -14.14 -5.63 0.34
N PRO A 66 -13.80 -6.02 -0.91
CA PRO A 66 -13.53 -5.09 -2.00
C PRO A 66 -14.76 -4.23 -2.35
N LEU A 67 -14.50 -3.07 -2.97
CA LEU A 67 -15.55 -2.22 -3.55
C LEU A 67 -16.33 -2.93 -4.64
N GLN A 68 -17.65 -2.82 -4.58
CA GLN A 68 -18.60 -3.30 -5.60
C GLN A 68 -19.22 -2.10 -6.31
N ASP A 69 -19.36 -2.20 -7.64
CA ASP A 69 -20.12 -1.23 -8.43
C ASP A 69 -21.59 -1.29 -8.02
N ILE A 70 -22.12 -0.16 -7.57
CA ILE A 70 -23.53 0.02 -7.24
C ILE A 70 -24.25 0.63 -8.43
N SER A 71 -23.71 1.70 -9.00
CA SER A 71 -24.29 2.39 -10.14
C SER A 71 -23.24 3.10 -10.98
N SER A 72 -23.55 3.36 -12.24
CA SER A 72 -22.75 4.20 -13.13
C SER A 72 -23.66 5.05 -14.01
N LYS A 73 -23.33 6.33 -14.16
CA LYS A 73 -24.14 7.28 -14.93
C LYS A 73 -23.27 8.31 -15.66
N VAL A 74 -23.60 8.58 -16.91
CA VAL A 74 -23.05 9.73 -17.65
C VAL A 74 -23.92 10.95 -17.40
N LEU A 75 -23.33 12.04 -16.90
CA LEU A 75 -24.02 13.29 -16.61
C LEU A 75 -23.53 14.40 -17.55
N GLU A 76 -24.26 14.56 -18.66
CA GLU A 76 -23.86 15.45 -19.77
C GLU A 76 -23.73 16.93 -19.38
N PHE A 77 -24.49 17.36 -18.37
CA PHE A 77 -24.59 18.74 -17.92
C PHE A 77 -23.87 19.00 -16.59
N MET A 78 -23.10 18.03 -16.07
CA MET A 78 -22.28 18.28 -14.88
C MET A 78 -21.18 19.28 -15.24
N PRO A 79 -21.02 20.38 -14.48
CA PRO A 79 -19.93 21.34 -14.71
C PRO A 79 -18.57 20.72 -14.43
N GLU A 80 -17.52 21.35 -14.98
CA GLU A 80 -16.14 20.92 -14.72
C GLU A 80 -15.75 21.11 -13.25
N GLU A 81 -16.11 22.26 -12.68
CA GLU A 81 -15.93 22.53 -11.26
C GLU A 81 -17.15 22.03 -10.47
N VAL A 82 -16.89 21.25 -9.42
CA VAL A 82 -17.91 20.68 -8.56
C VAL A 82 -17.57 20.91 -7.10
N LEU A 83 -18.59 21.02 -6.25
CA LEU A 83 -18.43 20.86 -4.82
C LEU A 83 -18.48 19.37 -4.51
N ALA A 84 -17.49 18.87 -3.77
CA ALA A 84 -17.42 17.49 -3.32
C ALA A 84 -17.35 17.45 -1.80
N GLY A 85 -18.16 16.58 -1.19
CA GLY A 85 -18.25 16.50 0.26
C GLY A 85 -19.29 15.48 0.72
N ILE A 86 -19.57 15.52 2.01
CA ILE A 86 -20.58 14.68 2.64
C ILE A 86 -21.89 15.46 2.71
N VAL A 87 -22.98 14.79 2.34
CA VAL A 87 -24.34 15.31 2.49
C VAL A 87 -25.09 14.40 3.45
N ILE A 88 -25.88 15.01 4.34
CA ILE A 88 -26.78 14.31 5.28
C ILE A 88 -28.16 14.95 5.12
N GLY A 89 -29.17 14.13 4.84
CA GLY A 89 -30.56 14.56 4.71
C GLY A 89 -31.48 13.73 5.60
N SER A 90 -32.58 14.33 6.06
CA SER A 90 -33.69 13.60 6.69
C SER A 90 -34.87 13.51 5.73
N HIS A 91 -35.49 12.33 5.65
CA HIS A 91 -36.71 12.09 4.89
C HIS A 91 -37.94 11.95 5.78
N ASP A 92 -37.76 11.96 7.10
CA ASP A 92 -38.80 11.74 8.10
C ASP A 92 -38.61 12.75 9.23
N VAL A 93 -39.52 13.73 9.30
CA VAL A 93 -39.44 14.84 10.26
C VAL A 93 -39.62 14.38 11.70
N ASP A 94 -40.18 13.18 11.90
CA ASP A 94 -40.46 12.61 13.22
C ASP A 94 -39.34 11.67 13.71
N LYS A 95 -38.28 11.46 12.90
CA LYS A 95 -37.14 10.61 13.26
C LYS A 95 -35.85 11.40 13.44
N ILE A 96 -35.14 11.06 14.51
CA ILE A 96 -33.79 11.54 14.78
C ILE A 96 -32.83 10.36 14.61
N GLU A 97 -31.83 10.53 13.75
CA GLU A 97 -30.75 9.57 13.52
C GLU A 97 -29.38 10.22 13.71
N THR A 98 -28.32 9.42 13.80
CA THR A 98 -26.94 9.92 13.91
C THR A 98 -26.06 9.24 12.88
N ALA A 99 -25.51 10.03 11.96
CA ALA A 99 -24.46 9.59 11.06
C ALA A 99 -23.08 9.87 11.67
N LYS A 100 -22.20 8.86 11.67
CA LYS A 100 -20.79 9.01 12.02
C LYS A 100 -19.96 8.73 10.78
N VAL A 101 -19.15 9.69 10.37
CA VAL A 101 -18.31 9.57 9.18
C VAL A 101 -16.85 9.81 9.58
N TRP A 102 -15.95 8.97 9.08
CA TRP A 102 -14.51 9.04 9.33
C TRP A 102 -13.76 8.51 8.11
N ASN A 103 -12.43 8.73 8.06
CA ASN A 103 -11.58 8.38 6.92
C ASN A 103 -12.01 9.03 5.58
N VAL A 104 -12.59 10.23 5.64
CA VAL A 104 -13.06 10.99 4.48
C VAL A 104 -11.87 11.48 3.66
N ARG A 105 -11.93 11.28 2.33
CA ARG A 105 -10.88 11.68 1.40
C ARG A 105 -11.48 12.15 0.10
N ILE A 106 -10.77 13.08 -0.53
CA ILE A 106 -10.98 13.47 -1.91
C ILE A 106 -9.59 13.37 -2.53
N ASP A 107 -9.44 12.41 -3.45
CA ASP A 107 -8.19 12.14 -4.13
C ASP A 107 -8.37 12.53 -5.60
N GLN A 108 -7.32 13.10 -6.19
CA GLN A 108 -7.25 13.36 -7.63
C GLN A 108 -6.22 12.39 -8.25
N PRO A 109 -6.69 11.25 -8.84
CA PRO A 109 -5.83 10.31 -9.56
C PRO A 109 -5.24 10.91 -10.83
N VAL A 110 -4.09 10.39 -11.24
CA VAL A 110 -3.50 10.65 -12.55
C VAL A 110 -4.18 9.80 -13.65
N PRO A 111 -4.08 10.18 -14.93
CA PRO A 111 -4.55 9.35 -16.04
C PRO A 111 -3.91 7.96 -16.06
N VAL A 112 -4.59 6.96 -16.64
CA VAL A 112 -4.08 5.58 -16.73
C VAL A 112 -2.76 5.48 -17.52
N THR A 113 -2.55 6.40 -18.46
CA THR A 113 -1.35 6.50 -19.31
C THR A 113 -0.20 7.25 -18.64
N TYR A 114 -0.38 7.73 -17.41
CA TYR A 114 0.61 8.56 -16.74
C TYR A 114 1.89 7.78 -16.40
N ASP A 115 3.04 8.32 -16.79
CA ASP A 115 4.35 7.78 -16.40
C ASP A 115 5.09 8.76 -15.47
N PRO A 116 5.26 8.42 -14.17
CA PRO A 116 5.99 9.27 -13.25
C PRO A 116 7.44 9.59 -13.65
N ASN A 117 8.07 8.72 -14.43
CA ASN A 117 9.46 8.90 -14.83
C ASN A 117 9.60 9.96 -15.92
N GLU A 118 8.55 10.17 -16.72
CA GLU A 118 8.52 11.16 -17.79
C GLU A 118 7.81 12.45 -17.35
N GLU A 119 6.71 12.33 -16.61
CA GLU A 119 5.81 13.43 -16.26
C GLU A 119 6.05 13.99 -14.84
N GLY A 120 6.88 13.31 -14.04
CA GLY A 120 7.23 13.71 -12.68
C GLY A 120 6.45 12.94 -11.59
N TRP A 121 6.79 13.22 -10.34
CA TRP A 121 6.12 12.57 -9.21
C TRP A 121 5.08 13.51 -8.58
N ILE A 122 3.92 12.97 -8.21
CA ILE A 122 2.82 13.70 -7.60
C ILE A 122 2.84 13.61 -6.07
N GLY A 123 1.92 14.33 -5.43
CA GLY A 123 1.82 14.42 -3.98
C GLY A 123 1.60 13.09 -3.28
N CYS A 124 2.09 13.04 -2.04
CA CYS A 124 2.06 11.91 -1.14
C CYS A 124 1.53 12.32 0.23
N ARG A 125 0.81 11.41 0.88
CA ARG A 125 0.38 11.53 2.29
C ARG A 125 0.88 10.31 3.04
N MET A 126 1.61 10.53 4.12
CA MET A 126 1.99 9.49 5.08
C MET A 126 0.88 9.36 6.10
N GLU A 127 0.45 8.13 6.30
CA GLU A 127 -0.68 7.82 7.17
C GLU A 127 -0.35 6.69 8.11
N THR A 128 -1.07 6.65 9.23
CA THR A 128 -1.12 5.50 10.12
C THR A 128 -2.56 5.02 10.26
N MET A 129 -2.75 3.71 10.39
CA MET A 129 -4.06 3.10 10.64
C MET A 129 -3.97 2.10 11.78
N ASN A 130 -4.94 2.11 12.69
CA ASN A 130 -5.19 0.96 13.55
C ASN A 130 -5.86 -0.17 12.75
N VAL A 131 -5.21 -1.31 12.59
CA VAL A 131 -5.68 -2.39 11.70
C VAL A 131 -6.96 -3.08 12.17
N PHE A 132 -7.33 -2.93 13.45
CA PHE A 132 -8.52 -3.55 14.03
C PHE A 132 -9.73 -2.63 14.05
N SER A 133 -9.52 -1.34 14.36
CA SER A 133 -10.60 -0.35 14.38
C SER A 133 -10.79 0.36 13.04
N GLY A 134 -9.84 0.22 12.10
CA GLY A 134 -9.84 0.90 10.80
C GLY A 134 -9.69 2.42 10.88
N LYS A 135 -9.34 2.98 12.05
CA LYS A 135 -9.20 4.43 12.22
C LYS A 135 -7.86 4.89 11.67
N ARG A 136 -7.87 5.89 10.81
CA ARG A 136 -6.69 6.42 10.11
C ARG A 136 -6.33 7.82 10.60
N LYS A 137 -5.07 8.19 10.43
CA LYS A 137 -4.54 9.51 10.72
C LYS A 137 -3.49 9.87 9.68
N VAL A 138 -3.61 11.05 9.08
CA VAL A 138 -2.55 11.65 8.26
C VAL A 138 -1.49 12.25 9.18
N ILE A 139 -0.23 11.94 8.91
CA ILE A 139 0.94 12.38 9.69
C ILE A 139 1.70 13.49 8.97
N PHE A 140 1.83 13.37 7.65
CA PHE A 140 2.64 14.25 6.83
C PHE A 140 2.14 14.24 5.39
N GLU A 141 2.15 15.40 4.75
CA GLU A 141 1.78 15.55 3.34
C GLU A 141 2.84 16.40 2.63
N LYS A 142 3.09 16.09 1.37
CA LYS A 142 3.99 16.86 0.50
C LYS A 142 3.50 16.74 -0.94
N ASP A 143 3.73 17.78 -1.72
CA ASP A 143 3.48 17.84 -3.17
C ASP A 143 4.51 17.07 -4.00
N SER A 144 5.45 16.38 -3.35
CA SER A 144 6.46 15.54 -3.97
C SER A 144 6.48 14.14 -3.37
N ARG A 145 7.27 13.26 -4.00
CA ARG A 145 7.40 11.87 -3.60
C ARG A 145 8.12 11.69 -2.26
N PHE A 146 7.52 10.86 -1.42
CA PHE A 146 8.19 10.11 -0.36
C PHE A 146 7.54 8.73 -0.24
N GLU A 147 8.22 7.76 0.36
CA GLU A 147 7.85 6.35 0.26
C GLU A 147 8.21 5.55 1.50
N ALA A 148 7.60 4.37 1.60
CA ALA A 148 8.04 3.25 2.42
C ALA A 148 8.21 3.60 3.92
N PRO A 149 7.15 4.04 4.62
CA PRO A 149 7.25 4.37 6.03
C PRO A 149 7.41 3.12 6.90
N ASN A 150 8.41 3.15 7.78
CA ASN A 150 8.77 2.11 8.72
C ASN A 150 8.74 2.68 10.14
N TRP A 151 8.18 1.96 11.11
CA TRP A 151 8.20 2.43 12.50
C TRP A 151 9.57 2.27 13.12
N MET A 152 10.05 3.31 13.79
CA MET A 152 11.24 3.19 14.64
C MET A 152 10.95 2.26 15.83
N PRO A 153 11.95 1.51 16.34
CA PRO A 153 11.73 0.49 17.38
C PRO A 153 11.13 1.03 18.68
N ASP A 154 11.31 2.32 18.98
CA ASP A 154 10.77 2.97 20.16
C ASP A 154 9.30 3.41 20.02
N GLY A 155 8.74 3.28 18.82
CA GLY A 155 7.37 3.63 18.51
C GLY A 155 7.07 5.14 18.44
N LYS A 156 8.10 6.01 18.41
CA LYS A 156 7.90 7.47 18.46
C LYS A 156 7.97 8.16 17.12
N ASP A 157 8.79 7.62 16.22
CA ASP A 157 9.04 8.18 14.90
C ASP A 157 8.78 7.16 13.79
N LEU A 158 8.50 7.66 12.59
CA LEU A 158 8.50 6.91 11.34
C LEU A 158 9.77 7.25 10.56
N LEU A 159 10.48 6.24 10.07
CA LEU A 159 11.57 6.32 9.10
C LEU A 159 11.00 6.14 7.69
N PHE A 160 11.42 6.95 6.72
CA PHE A 160 10.87 6.87 5.36
C PHE A 160 11.87 7.39 4.32
N ASN A 161 11.67 7.01 3.05
CA ASN A 161 12.50 7.43 1.94
C ASN A 161 11.99 8.74 1.32
N MET A 162 12.90 9.66 1.05
CA MET A 162 12.62 10.89 0.32
C MET A 162 13.90 11.40 -0.33
N GLU A 163 13.83 11.82 -1.60
CA GLU A 163 14.96 12.47 -2.30
C GLU A 163 16.27 11.67 -2.25
N GLY A 164 16.21 10.34 -2.44
CA GLY A 164 17.39 9.46 -2.42
C GLY A 164 18.02 9.28 -1.03
N SER A 165 17.36 9.73 0.04
CA SER A 165 17.84 9.67 1.41
C SER A 165 16.75 9.12 2.35
N LEU A 166 17.12 8.91 3.62
CA LEU A 166 16.19 8.54 4.67
C LEU A 166 15.93 9.71 5.62
N TYR A 167 14.69 9.81 6.08
CA TYR A 167 14.23 10.82 7.01
C TYR A 167 13.40 10.20 8.12
N THR A 168 13.40 10.83 9.30
CA THR A 168 12.48 10.51 10.38
C THR A 168 11.46 11.62 10.60
N ILE A 169 10.29 11.26 11.13
CA ILE A 169 9.26 12.22 11.59
C ILE A 169 8.51 11.65 12.80
N PRO A 170 8.11 12.46 13.79
CA PRO A 170 7.26 11.99 14.87
C PRO A 170 5.92 11.41 14.39
N ILE A 171 5.41 10.37 15.05
CA ILE A 171 4.09 9.74 14.74
C ILE A 171 2.89 10.68 14.94
N ASN A 172 3.13 11.86 15.50
CA ASN A 172 2.13 12.90 15.67
C ASN A 172 2.21 14.02 14.63
N GLY A 173 3.12 13.90 13.66
CA GLY A 173 3.46 14.95 12.70
C GLY A 173 4.51 15.91 13.26
N GLY A 174 4.94 16.85 12.42
CA GLY A 174 5.95 17.85 12.77
C GLY A 174 7.07 17.91 11.74
N GLU A 175 8.25 18.32 12.19
CA GLU A 175 9.42 18.48 11.33
C GLU A 175 10.07 17.13 11.00
N THR A 176 10.50 16.99 9.74
CA THR A 176 11.29 15.85 9.29
C THR A 176 12.76 16.06 9.59
N LYS A 177 13.49 14.98 9.85
CA LYS A 177 14.94 15.00 10.13
C LYS A 177 15.66 14.03 9.23
N LYS A 178 16.62 14.51 8.45
CA LYS A 178 17.45 13.64 7.62
C LYS A 178 18.28 12.70 8.51
N LEU A 179 18.22 11.40 8.25
CA LEU A 179 19.08 10.41 8.88
C LEU A 179 20.47 10.43 8.23
N ASN A 180 21.52 10.40 9.03
CA ASN A 180 22.88 10.35 8.51
C ASN A 180 23.18 8.96 7.90
N THR A 181 23.19 8.86 6.58
CA THR A 181 23.52 7.64 5.84
C THR A 181 24.93 7.67 5.22
N GLY A 182 25.80 8.57 5.70
CA GLY A 182 27.18 8.67 5.25
C GLY A 182 27.29 8.92 3.74
N SER A 183 28.14 8.13 3.07
CA SER A 183 28.29 8.17 1.61
C SER A 183 27.10 7.66 0.79
N ALA A 184 26.07 7.06 1.41
CA ALA A 184 24.89 6.61 0.68
C ALA A 184 23.86 7.73 0.52
N ASP A 185 23.71 8.22 -0.71
CA ASP A 185 22.87 9.38 -1.07
C ASP A 185 21.92 9.14 -2.25
N ARG A 186 21.89 7.92 -2.79
CA ARG A 186 20.98 7.46 -3.86
C ARG A 186 20.21 6.20 -3.45
N LEU A 187 19.54 6.29 -2.31
CA LEU A 187 18.70 5.22 -1.77
C LEU A 187 17.44 5.05 -2.62
N ASN A 188 17.04 3.81 -2.88
CA ASN A 188 15.71 3.52 -3.40
C ASN A 188 14.69 3.42 -2.24
N ASN A 189 13.51 2.85 -2.47
CA ASN A 189 12.46 2.71 -1.48
C ASN A 189 12.58 1.46 -0.56
N ASP A 190 13.73 0.79 -0.54
CA ASP A 190 13.97 -0.39 0.29
C ASP A 190 14.95 -0.11 1.44
N HIS A 191 14.46 -0.29 2.66
CA HIS A 191 15.27 -0.25 3.88
C HIS A 191 14.66 -1.14 4.96
N CYS A 192 15.49 -1.68 5.85
CA CYS A 192 15.02 -2.57 6.90
C CYS A 192 15.77 -2.35 8.21
N ILE A 193 15.04 -2.25 9.31
CA ILE A 193 15.62 -2.20 10.65
C ILE A 193 15.83 -3.64 11.14
N SER A 194 17.01 -3.92 11.70
CA SER A 194 17.30 -5.23 12.31
C SER A 194 16.37 -5.50 13.49
N PHE A 195 16.03 -6.77 13.78
CA PHE A 195 15.12 -7.15 14.86
C PHE A 195 15.56 -6.68 16.26
N ASP A 196 16.86 -6.48 16.50
CA ASP A 196 17.36 -5.93 17.77
C ASP A 196 17.41 -4.39 17.82
N GLY A 197 16.97 -3.72 16.74
CA GLY A 197 16.88 -2.27 16.62
C GLY A 197 18.23 -1.55 16.54
N LYS A 198 19.35 -2.24 16.25
CA LYS A 198 20.69 -1.62 16.26
C LYS A 198 21.22 -1.25 14.90
N LEU A 199 20.88 -2.02 13.87
CA LEU A 199 21.37 -1.85 12.51
C LEU A 199 20.22 -1.48 11.58
N LEU A 200 20.60 -0.77 10.52
CA LEU A 200 19.78 -0.44 9.38
C LEU A 200 20.42 -1.08 8.15
N GLY A 201 19.61 -1.78 7.36
CA GLY A 201 19.95 -2.19 6.01
C GLY A 201 19.32 -1.22 5.02
N ILE A 202 20.03 -0.93 3.93
CA ILE A 202 19.58 -0.04 2.86
C ILE A 202 19.94 -0.63 1.49
N SER A 203 19.11 -0.34 0.49
CA SER A 203 19.46 -0.50 -0.92
C SER A 203 19.91 0.85 -1.47
N HIS A 204 21.13 0.90 -2.00
CA HIS A 204 21.77 2.12 -2.49
C HIS A 204 22.31 1.90 -3.90
N ASN A 205 22.06 2.83 -4.82
CA ASN A 205 22.68 2.80 -6.14
C ASN A 205 24.06 3.45 -6.07
N ASP A 206 25.12 2.65 -6.06
CA ASP A 206 26.51 3.12 -5.95
C ASP A 206 27.13 3.60 -7.27
N GLY A 207 26.37 3.60 -8.37
CA GLY A 207 26.81 3.96 -9.72
C GLY A 207 26.94 2.76 -10.66
N GLU A 208 27.04 1.55 -10.12
CA GLU A 208 27.07 0.30 -10.90
C GLU A 208 25.72 -0.46 -10.87
N GLY A 209 24.77 0.06 -10.10
CA GLY A 209 23.43 -0.48 -9.88
C GLY A 209 23.10 -0.50 -8.39
N SER A 210 21.91 -1.01 -8.03
CA SER A 210 21.54 -1.12 -6.62
C SER A 210 22.32 -2.24 -5.93
N ASN A 211 22.89 -1.94 -4.77
CA ASN A 211 23.53 -2.89 -3.87
C ASN A 211 22.99 -2.71 -2.44
N VAL A 212 23.17 -3.76 -1.62
CA VAL A 212 22.73 -3.78 -0.23
C VAL A 212 23.87 -3.39 0.70
N PHE A 213 23.59 -2.43 1.59
CA PHE A 213 24.55 -1.93 2.59
C PHE A 213 23.94 -1.98 3.99
N VAL A 214 24.81 -1.93 5.01
CA VAL A 214 24.43 -1.86 6.42
C VAL A 214 25.15 -0.74 7.15
N LEU A 215 24.45 -0.10 8.09
CA LEU A 215 24.98 0.95 8.97
C LEU A 215 24.29 0.90 10.35
N PRO A 216 24.84 1.56 11.39
CA PRO A 216 24.12 1.74 12.65
C PRO A 216 22.78 2.47 12.42
N LEU A 217 21.72 2.08 13.14
CA LEU A 217 20.39 2.72 13.01
C LEU A 217 20.43 4.22 13.37
N GLY A 218 21.31 4.62 14.30
CA GLY A 218 21.54 6.03 14.64
C GLY A 218 22.27 6.85 13.57
N GLY A 219 22.67 6.22 12.46
CA GLY A 219 23.39 6.82 11.35
C GLY A 219 24.90 6.58 11.39
N GLY A 220 25.55 6.84 10.27
CA GLY A 220 26.99 6.65 10.08
C GLY A 220 27.34 6.15 8.68
N GLU A 221 28.60 5.77 8.50
CA GLU A 221 29.10 5.32 7.21
C GLU A 221 28.63 3.88 6.89
N PRO A 222 28.02 3.66 5.71
CA PRO A 222 27.51 2.36 5.32
C PRO A 222 28.62 1.41 4.86
N LYS A 223 28.39 0.11 5.08
CA LYS A 223 29.27 -0.97 4.62
C LYS A 223 28.53 -1.86 3.63
N ALA A 224 29.14 -2.11 2.48
CA ALA A 224 28.58 -2.98 1.47
C ALA A 224 28.46 -4.43 1.98
N VAL A 225 27.28 -5.03 1.78
CA VAL A 225 27.04 -6.47 1.96
C VAL A 225 27.10 -7.18 0.61
N THR A 226 26.53 -6.56 -0.42
CA THR A 226 26.65 -7.01 -1.82
C THR A 226 27.52 -6.04 -2.62
N THR A 227 28.18 -6.57 -3.64
CA THR A 227 28.95 -5.80 -4.63
C THR A 227 28.55 -6.16 -6.06
N ASP A 228 27.72 -7.19 -6.23
CA ASP A 228 27.25 -7.67 -7.52
C ASP A 228 25.83 -7.12 -7.72
N ALA A 229 25.74 -6.03 -8.49
CA ALA A 229 24.47 -5.40 -8.79
C ALA A 229 23.69 -6.17 -9.89
N PRO A 230 22.35 -6.08 -9.91
CA PRO A 230 21.50 -5.45 -8.90
C PRO A 230 21.16 -6.39 -7.73
N SER A 231 21.03 -5.81 -6.54
CA SER A 231 20.53 -6.43 -5.31
C SER A 231 19.60 -5.47 -4.57
N TYR A 232 18.40 -5.91 -4.21
CA TYR A 232 17.36 -5.11 -3.54
C TYR A 232 16.96 -5.76 -2.22
N LEU A 233 17.28 -5.08 -1.12
CA LEU A 233 17.02 -5.51 0.26
C LEU A 233 15.52 -5.63 0.55
N HIS A 234 15.10 -6.68 1.27
CA HIS A 234 13.73 -6.75 1.80
C HIS A 234 13.64 -7.21 3.25
N GLY A 235 14.70 -7.78 3.84
CA GLY A 235 14.62 -8.17 5.24
C GLY A 235 15.93 -8.55 5.91
N TRP A 236 15.87 -8.58 7.23
CA TRP A 236 16.88 -9.18 8.09
C TRP A 236 16.49 -10.62 8.42
N ALA A 237 17.46 -11.49 8.65
CA ALA A 237 17.21 -12.72 9.39
C ALA A 237 17.02 -12.39 10.88
N ALA A 238 16.17 -13.15 11.58
CA ALA A 238 15.89 -12.99 13.02
C ALA A 238 17.14 -13.08 13.92
N ASN A 239 18.25 -13.61 13.39
CA ASN A 239 19.55 -13.67 14.08
C ASN A 239 20.37 -12.36 14.02
N ASN A 240 19.90 -11.33 13.31
CA ASN A 240 20.57 -10.04 13.08
C ASN A 240 21.96 -10.12 12.41
N LYS A 241 22.26 -11.23 11.74
CA LYS A 241 23.58 -11.47 11.10
C LYS A 241 23.50 -11.68 9.60
N GLU A 242 22.32 -11.92 9.07
CA GLU A 242 22.10 -12.15 7.64
C GLU A 242 21.01 -11.22 7.12
N LEU A 243 21.12 -10.88 5.84
CA LEU A 243 20.09 -10.17 5.08
C LEU A 243 19.50 -11.10 4.04
N VAL A 244 18.24 -10.86 3.70
CA VAL A 244 17.54 -11.46 2.56
C VAL A 244 17.13 -10.37 1.58
N TYR A 245 17.34 -10.64 0.31
CA TYR A 245 17.20 -9.66 -0.77
C TYR A 245 16.91 -10.38 -2.08
N VAL A 246 16.36 -9.66 -3.05
CA VAL A 246 16.24 -10.16 -4.43
C VAL A 246 17.39 -9.66 -5.27
N ALA A 247 17.87 -10.51 -6.17
CA ALA A 247 19.04 -10.19 -6.96
C ALA A 247 19.02 -10.87 -8.32
N ARG A 248 19.77 -10.30 -9.27
CA ARG A 248 20.09 -10.92 -10.55
C ARG A 248 21.57 -11.30 -10.55
N ARG A 249 21.90 -12.50 -11.05
CA ARG A 249 23.27 -13.03 -11.07
C ARG A 249 23.60 -13.66 -12.41
N GLY A 250 24.89 -13.67 -12.76
CA GLY A 250 25.41 -14.38 -13.94
C GLY A 250 24.83 -13.91 -15.28
N GLY A 251 24.47 -12.62 -15.40
CA GLY A 251 23.86 -12.05 -16.62
C GLY A 251 22.39 -12.43 -16.82
N SER A 252 21.76 -13.11 -15.86
CA SER A 252 20.32 -13.42 -15.91
C SER A 252 19.47 -12.16 -15.67
N ASN A 253 18.36 -12.04 -16.39
CA ASN A 253 17.32 -11.04 -16.12
C ASN A 253 16.24 -11.53 -15.15
N ILE A 254 16.40 -12.72 -14.58
CA ILE A 254 15.47 -13.33 -13.64
C ILE A 254 15.93 -13.01 -12.21
N TYR A 255 15.03 -12.48 -11.41
CA TYR A 255 15.27 -12.27 -9.98
C TYR A 255 15.12 -13.58 -9.22
N ASP A 256 16.03 -13.79 -8.29
CA ASP A 256 15.95 -14.84 -7.29
C ASP A 256 16.14 -14.24 -5.90
N ILE A 257 15.60 -14.91 -4.88
CA ILE A 257 15.85 -14.56 -3.49
C ILE A 257 17.19 -15.16 -3.08
N TYR A 258 18.01 -14.32 -2.45
CA TYR A 258 19.29 -14.69 -1.88
C TYR A 258 19.36 -14.27 -0.42
N LYS A 259 20.28 -14.90 0.31
CA LYS A 259 20.71 -14.43 1.62
C LYS A 259 22.22 -14.37 1.74
N LYS A 260 22.71 -13.46 2.57
CA LYS A 260 24.15 -13.28 2.82
C LYS A 260 24.40 -12.74 4.24
N SER A 261 25.50 -13.17 4.84
CA SER A 261 25.96 -12.62 6.13
C SER A 261 26.50 -11.20 5.97
N ILE A 262 26.20 -10.33 6.93
CA ILE A 262 26.69 -8.95 6.98
C ILE A 262 28.20 -8.87 7.24
N THR A 263 28.82 -9.96 7.70
CA THR A 263 30.27 -10.06 7.91
C THR A 263 31.01 -10.67 6.70
N GLY A 264 30.32 -10.83 5.57
CA GLY A 264 30.87 -11.40 4.34
C GLY A 264 30.66 -12.91 4.22
N GLY A 265 31.37 -13.54 3.28
CA GLY A 265 31.20 -14.94 2.92
C GLY A 265 30.35 -15.14 1.65
N LYS A 266 30.08 -16.41 1.33
CA LYS A 266 29.36 -16.79 0.11
C LYS A 266 27.87 -16.49 0.25
N GLU A 267 27.32 -15.86 -0.78
CA GLU A 267 25.87 -15.73 -0.98
C GLU A 267 25.19 -17.09 -1.17
N VAL A 268 23.99 -17.25 -0.60
CA VAL A 268 23.17 -18.47 -0.73
C VAL A 268 21.90 -18.14 -1.52
N LYS A 269 21.72 -18.83 -2.64
CA LYS A 269 20.52 -18.75 -3.49
C LYS A 269 19.38 -19.59 -2.89
N LEU A 270 18.18 -19.01 -2.71
CA LEU A 270 17.03 -19.65 -2.05
C LEU A 270 15.90 -20.04 -3.04
N THR A 271 15.83 -19.37 -4.17
CA THR A 271 14.89 -19.70 -5.26
C THR A 271 15.63 -20.08 -6.54
N ASN A 272 14.91 -20.62 -7.52
CA ASN A 272 15.47 -20.87 -8.84
C ASN A 272 14.39 -20.62 -9.89
N ASN A 273 14.03 -19.36 -10.05
CA ASN A 273 12.91 -18.92 -10.87
C ASN A 273 13.20 -19.09 -12.36
N LYS A 274 12.13 -19.28 -13.12
CA LYS A 274 12.14 -19.35 -14.60
C LYS A 274 11.74 -18.03 -15.22
N LYS A 275 11.82 -17.95 -16.55
CA LYS A 275 11.57 -16.73 -17.34
C LYS A 275 10.21 -16.05 -17.07
N LEU A 276 9.16 -16.84 -16.78
CA LEU A 276 7.80 -16.33 -16.50
C LEU A 276 7.47 -16.31 -15.00
N GLU A 277 8.47 -16.52 -14.15
CA GLU A 277 8.33 -16.49 -12.70
C GLU A 277 9.04 -15.25 -12.17
N HIS A 278 8.53 -14.69 -11.09
CA HIS A 278 9.13 -13.55 -10.42
C HIS A 278 8.91 -13.67 -8.93
N VAL A 279 9.82 -13.10 -8.15
CA VAL A 279 9.76 -13.07 -6.68
C VAL A 279 10.23 -11.71 -6.21
N ASP A 280 9.61 -11.22 -5.15
CA ASP A 280 9.98 -9.96 -4.51
C ASP A 280 9.59 -9.95 -3.02
N GLY A 281 9.92 -8.88 -2.29
CA GLY A 281 9.33 -8.58 -0.99
C GLY A 281 9.64 -9.61 0.10
N CYS A 282 10.83 -10.20 0.05
CA CYS A 282 11.20 -11.30 0.93
C CYS A 282 11.55 -10.85 2.36
N GLU A 283 10.89 -11.40 3.38
CA GLU A 283 11.06 -11.01 4.78
C GLU A 283 11.03 -12.22 5.72
N TYR A 284 11.87 -12.25 6.76
CA TYR A 284 11.78 -13.29 7.78
C TYR A 284 10.63 -13.05 8.75
N SER A 285 10.02 -14.14 9.24
CA SER A 285 9.17 -14.06 10.42
C SER A 285 9.98 -13.66 11.66
N PRO A 286 9.37 -12.97 12.65
CA PRO A 286 10.04 -12.63 13.91
C PRO A 286 10.60 -13.83 14.69
N ASP A 287 9.99 -15.01 14.52
CA ASP A 287 10.47 -16.26 15.14
C ASP A 287 11.56 -16.98 14.32
N GLY A 288 11.95 -16.44 13.16
CA GLY A 288 12.99 -16.94 12.28
C GLY A 288 12.65 -18.26 11.56
N LYS A 289 11.43 -18.78 11.69
CA LYS A 289 11.06 -20.09 11.12
C LYS A 289 10.81 -20.06 9.62
N PHE A 290 10.41 -18.92 9.07
CA PHE A 290 10.03 -18.79 7.67
C PHE A 290 10.56 -17.49 7.05
N ILE A 291 10.70 -17.52 5.74
CA ILE A 291 10.82 -16.35 4.87
C ILE A 291 9.51 -16.25 4.09
N TYR A 292 8.81 -15.14 4.23
CA TYR A 292 7.64 -14.76 3.43
C TYR A 292 8.09 -13.96 2.22
N TYR A 293 7.39 -14.07 1.11
CA TYR A 293 7.70 -13.33 -0.12
C TYR A 293 6.47 -13.29 -1.02
N ASN A 294 6.41 -12.35 -1.96
CA ASN A 294 5.45 -12.45 -3.06
C ASN A 294 6.11 -13.09 -4.28
N GLY A 295 5.34 -13.85 -5.05
CA GLY A 295 5.84 -14.45 -6.26
C GLY A 295 4.75 -14.94 -7.21
N SER A 296 5.11 -14.99 -8.49
CA SER A 296 4.28 -15.47 -9.59
C SER A 296 4.85 -16.75 -10.17
N VAL A 297 3.96 -17.67 -10.57
CA VAL A 297 4.32 -18.95 -11.19
C VAL A 297 3.67 -19.03 -12.57
N ASN A 298 4.45 -19.42 -13.58
CA ASN A 298 3.99 -19.61 -14.97
C ASN A 298 3.24 -18.40 -15.57
N GLY A 299 3.62 -17.18 -15.21
CA GLY A 299 2.96 -15.95 -15.69
C GLY A 299 1.59 -15.68 -15.05
N GLY A 300 1.28 -16.31 -13.92
CA GLY A 300 0.10 -15.97 -13.12
C GLY A 300 0.24 -14.65 -12.34
N THR A 301 -0.80 -14.31 -11.58
CA THR A 301 -0.78 -13.15 -10.69
C THR A 301 0.25 -13.31 -9.57
N MET A 302 0.66 -12.19 -8.98
CA MET A 302 1.48 -12.19 -7.77
C MET A 302 0.67 -12.72 -6.59
N GLN A 303 1.22 -13.73 -5.91
CA GLN A 303 0.61 -14.33 -4.73
C GLN A 303 1.61 -14.32 -3.58
N LEU A 304 1.12 -14.43 -2.35
CA LEU A 304 1.97 -14.53 -1.17
C LEU A 304 2.42 -15.97 -0.95
N TRP A 305 3.67 -16.15 -0.57
CA TRP A 305 4.30 -17.42 -0.31
C TRP A 305 5.11 -17.37 0.98
N ARG A 306 5.46 -18.56 1.49
CA ARG A 306 6.52 -18.74 2.48
C ARG A 306 7.42 -19.91 2.15
N MET A 307 8.62 -19.91 2.70
CA MET A 307 9.57 -21.02 2.64
C MET A 307 10.40 -21.09 3.93
N LYS A 308 11.08 -22.21 4.16
CA LYS A 308 12.08 -22.31 5.23
C LYS A 308 13.32 -21.46 4.91
N PRO A 309 14.12 -21.07 5.92
CA PRO A 309 15.35 -20.27 5.72
C PRO A 309 16.42 -20.89 4.81
N ASP A 310 16.30 -22.18 4.48
CA ASP A 310 17.16 -22.89 3.54
C ASP A 310 16.62 -22.92 2.10
N GLY A 311 15.46 -22.29 1.84
CA GLY A 311 14.80 -22.24 0.55
C GLY A 311 13.85 -23.40 0.26
N SER A 312 13.76 -24.39 1.15
CA SER A 312 12.88 -25.55 1.01
C SER A 312 11.46 -25.30 1.54
N GLY A 313 10.52 -26.20 1.22
CA GLY A 313 9.17 -26.15 1.78
C GLY A 313 8.36 -24.92 1.36
N LYS A 314 8.42 -24.56 0.07
CA LYS A 314 7.64 -23.45 -0.50
C LYS A 314 6.14 -23.75 -0.39
N GLU A 315 5.38 -22.79 0.11
CA GLU A 315 3.94 -22.88 0.34
C GLU A 315 3.28 -21.56 -0.05
N GLN A 316 2.25 -21.62 -0.89
CA GLN A 316 1.43 -20.48 -1.28
C GLN A 316 0.39 -20.18 -0.19
N LEU A 317 0.10 -18.89 0.04
CA LEU A 317 -0.74 -18.40 1.13
C LEU A 317 -2.00 -17.69 0.64
N THR A 318 -1.94 -17.02 -0.51
CA THR A 318 -3.10 -16.38 -1.17
C THR A 318 -3.43 -17.09 -2.46
N PHE A 319 -4.71 -17.04 -2.88
CA PHE A 319 -5.23 -17.84 -4.00
C PHE A 319 -6.33 -17.11 -4.80
N ASP A 320 -6.41 -15.79 -4.72
CA ASP A 320 -7.45 -15.00 -5.37
C ASP A 320 -6.96 -14.34 -6.67
N GLU A 321 -7.83 -13.62 -7.38
CA GLU A 321 -7.49 -12.99 -8.66
C GLU A 321 -6.58 -11.76 -8.54
N TYR A 322 -6.27 -11.27 -7.34
CA TYR A 322 -5.51 -10.04 -7.17
C TYR A 322 -4.00 -10.28 -7.33
N ASN A 323 -3.27 -9.18 -7.53
CA ASN A 323 -1.80 -9.18 -7.46
C ASN A 323 -1.39 -8.74 -6.05
N ASP A 324 -0.99 -9.69 -5.21
CA ASP A 324 -0.63 -9.50 -3.81
C ASP A 324 0.88 -9.30 -3.64
N TRP A 325 1.28 -8.19 -3.05
CA TRP A 325 2.68 -7.78 -2.86
C TRP A 325 3.00 -7.48 -1.40
N PHE A 326 4.26 -7.70 -1.01
CA PHE A 326 4.84 -7.36 0.29
C PHE A 326 4.12 -7.93 1.53
N PRO A 327 4.35 -9.23 1.85
CA PRO A 327 3.73 -9.88 3.02
C PRO A 327 4.40 -9.48 4.35
N HIS A 328 4.09 -8.29 4.86
CA HIS A 328 4.68 -7.80 6.10
C HIS A 328 4.08 -8.43 7.35
N ILE A 329 4.93 -9.11 8.12
CA ILE A 329 4.55 -9.84 9.32
C ILE A 329 4.52 -8.88 10.52
N SER A 330 3.45 -8.94 11.32
CA SER A 330 3.36 -8.17 12.56
C SER A 330 4.45 -8.60 13.56
N PRO A 331 4.96 -7.69 14.42
CA PRO A 331 5.97 -8.03 15.42
C PRO A 331 5.58 -9.19 16.36
N ASP A 332 4.29 -9.36 16.65
CA ASP A 332 3.77 -10.48 17.44
C ASP A 332 3.59 -11.80 16.65
N GLY A 333 3.89 -11.80 15.35
CA GLY A 333 3.90 -12.96 14.47
C GLY A 333 2.51 -13.49 14.11
N LYS A 334 1.44 -12.72 14.32
CA LYS A 334 0.05 -13.20 14.12
C LYS A 334 -0.61 -12.73 12.83
N TRP A 335 -0.17 -11.62 12.26
CA TRP A 335 -0.82 -10.99 11.13
C TRP A 335 0.13 -10.75 9.97
N ILE A 336 -0.42 -10.82 8.75
CA ILE A 336 0.24 -10.42 7.51
C ILE A 336 -0.54 -9.23 6.96
N ALA A 337 0.12 -8.07 6.85
CA ALA A 337 -0.38 -6.92 6.10
C ALA A 337 0.27 -6.89 4.72
N PHE A 338 -0.51 -6.62 3.68
CA PHE A 338 -0.01 -6.62 2.31
C PHE A 338 -0.86 -5.72 1.42
N ILE A 339 -0.35 -5.43 0.23
CA ILE A 339 -1.00 -4.57 -0.76
C ILE A 339 -1.46 -5.42 -1.95
N SER A 340 -2.68 -5.18 -2.40
CA SER A 340 -3.26 -5.88 -3.54
C SER A 340 -3.64 -4.90 -4.64
N PHE A 341 -3.27 -5.26 -5.86
CA PHE A 341 -3.72 -4.59 -7.07
C PHE A 341 -4.79 -5.43 -7.78
N ALA A 342 -5.54 -4.76 -8.66
CA ALA A 342 -6.46 -5.40 -9.58
C ALA A 342 -5.74 -6.44 -10.50
N PRO A 343 -6.49 -7.41 -11.07
CA PRO A 343 -5.93 -8.47 -11.92
C PRO A 343 -5.30 -7.96 -13.24
N ASP A 344 -5.65 -6.76 -13.69
CA ASP A 344 -5.26 -6.18 -14.98
C ASP A 344 -3.89 -5.47 -14.97
N ILE A 345 -3.16 -5.57 -13.86
CA ILE A 345 -1.78 -5.08 -13.77
C ILE A 345 -0.87 -5.92 -14.67
N GLU A 346 0.06 -5.24 -15.35
CA GLU A 346 1.07 -5.88 -16.20
C GLU A 346 1.84 -6.95 -15.42
N LEU A 347 2.10 -8.09 -16.06
CA LEU A 347 2.76 -9.24 -15.46
C LEU A 347 4.08 -8.83 -14.79
N ASN A 348 4.23 -9.21 -13.52
CA ASN A 348 5.41 -8.93 -12.69
C ASN A 348 5.71 -7.44 -12.46
N SER A 349 4.77 -6.55 -12.75
CA SER A 349 4.91 -5.12 -12.46
C SER A 349 4.36 -4.79 -11.08
N HIS A 350 4.98 -3.81 -10.43
CA HIS A 350 4.53 -3.21 -9.19
C HIS A 350 4.43 -1.68 -9.38
N PRO A 351 3.38 -1.19 -10.06
CA PRO A 351 3.31 0.19 -10.50
C PRO A 351 2.98 1.17 -9.36
N SER A 352 3.35 2.44 -9.56
CA SER A 352 2.85 3.56 -8.75
C SER A 352 1.46 4.01 -9.25
N TYR A 353 0.75 4.77 -8.41
CA TYR A 353 -0.48 5.49 -8.75
C TYR A 353 -1.60 4.63 -9.35
N LYS A 354 -1.99 3.61 -8.60
CA LYS A 354 -3.13 2.74 -8.88
C LYS A 354 -4.13 2.77 -7.75
N GLN A 355 -5.36 2.37 -8.06
CA GLN A 355 -6.33 1.99 -7.03
C GLN A 355 -5.88 0.66 -6.44
N VAL A 356 -5.63 0.64 -5.13
CA VAL A 356 -5.09 -0.52 -4.42
C VAL A 356 -5.86 -0.77 -3.13
N MET A 357 -5.71 -1.98 -2.62
CA MET A 357 -6.23 -2.37 -1.31
C MET A 357 -5.07 -2.67 -0.36
N LEU A 358 -5.15 -2.19 0.88
CA LEU A 358 -4.41 -2.81 1.97
C LEU A 358 -5.27 -3.91 2.56
N ARG A 359 -4.67 -5.08 2.73
CA ARG A 359 -5.34 -6.28 3.23
C ARG A 359 -4.61 -6.86 4.42
N LEU A 360 -5.37 -7.57 5.25
CA LEU A 360 -4.89 -8.21 6.46
C LEU A 360 -5.35 -9.67 6.49
N MET A 361 -4.45 -10.60 6.82
CA MET A 361 -4.79 -12.00 7.06
C MET A 361 -4.01 -12.59 8.24
N PRO A 362 -4.52 -13.64 8.90
CA PRO A 362 -3.74 -14.37 9.91
C PRO A 362 -2.53 -15.08 9.31
N VAL A 363 -1.42 -15.11 10.03
CA VAL A 363 -0.22 -15.89 9.67
C VAL A 363 -0.50 -17.39 9.56
N SER A 364 -1.52 -17.88 10.28
CA SER A 364 -2.00 -19.26 10.19
C SER A 364 -2.74 -19.58 8.88
N GLY A 365 -2.99 -18.59 8.03
CA GLY A 365 -3.79 -18.71 6.81
C GLY A 365 -5.26 -18.33 7.01
N GLY A 366 -6.00 -18.35 5.90
CA GLY A 366 -7.42 -17.95 5.83
C GLY A 366 -7.65 -16.80 4.84
N PRO A 367 -8.92 -16.45 4.54
CA PRO A 367 -9.23 -15.40 3.58
C PRO A 367 -8.76 -14.03 4.09
N PRO A 368 -8.06 -13.24 3.26
CA PRO A 368 -7.69 -11.88 3.63
C PRO A 368 -8.90 -10.94 3.67
N LYS A 369 -8.80 -9.92 4.52
CA LYS A 369 -9.80 -8.85 4.65
C LYS A 369 -9.23 -7.53 4.16
N VAL A 370 -10.00 -6.78 3.39
CA VAL A 370 -9.67 -5.39 3.04
C VAL A 370 -9.79 -4.50 4.26
N ILE A 371 -8.69 -3.86 4.64
CA ILE A 371 -8.65 -2.87 5.74
C ILE A 371 -8.60 -1.43 5.22
N ALA A 372 -8.12 -1.24 3.98
CA ALA A 372 -8.14 0.06 3.33
C ALA A 372 -8.30 -0.03 1.81
N HIS A 373 -9.11 0.87 1.26
CA HIS A 373 -9.05 1.29 -0.14
C HIS A 373 -8.29 2.62 -0.20
N LEU A 374 -7.35 2.76 -1.15
CA LEU A 374 -6.59 4.00 -1.37
C LEU A 374 -6.02 4.07 -2.79
N TYR A 375 -5.64 5.28 -3.19
CA TYR A 375 -4.80 5.52 -4.36
C TYR A 375 -3.32 5.49 -3.95
N GLY A 376 -2.54 4.58 -4.54
CA GLY A 376 -1.18 4.24 -4.08
C GLY A 376 -0.48 3.27 -5.03
N GLY A 377 0.29 2.33 -4.50
CA GLY A 377 1.07 1.35 -5.28
C GLY A 377 2.52 1.27 -4.80
N GLN A 378 3.49 1.27 -5.71
CA GLN A 378 4.90 1.40 -5.33
C GLN A 378 5.15 2.63 -4.44
N GLY A 379 5.81 2.37 -3.31
CA GLY A 379 6.07 3.33 -2.25
C GLY A 379 5.05 3.30 -1.11
N THR A 380 3.92 2.60 -1.24
CA THR A 380 2.86 2.55 -0.22
C THR A 380 3.31 1.80 1.04
N ILE A 381 3.77 0.56 0.88
CA ILE A 381 4.26 -0.32 1.95
C ILE A 381 5.42 -1.21 1.44
N ASN A 382 6.44 -0.62 0.82
CA ASN A 382 7.59 -1.40 0.30
C ASN A 382 8.46 -2.04 1.40
N VAL A 383 8.31 -1.56 2.63
CA VAL A 383 9.05 -2.02 3.81
C VAL A 383 8.07 -2.34 4.92
N ASN A 384 8.48 -3.18 5.87
CA ASN A 384 7.62 -3.54 7.00
C ASN A 384 7.21 -2.28 7.75
N SER A 385 5.91 -2.00 7.73
CA SER A 385 5.34 -0.77 8.22
C SER A 385 4.56 -0.93 9.53
N TRP A 386 4.68 -2.09 10.18
CA TRP A 386 4.01 -2.36 11.45
C TRP A 386 4.57 -1.53 12.60
N SER A 387 3.69 -1.02 13.46
CA SER A 387 4.08 -0.49 14.75
C SER A 387 4.61 -1.59 15.67
N PRO A 388 5.54 -1.29 16.60
CA PRO A 388 6.08 -2.28 17.53
C PRO A 388 5.03 -3.01 18.37
N ASP A 389 3.85 -2.39 18.60
CA ASP A 389 2.74 -2.98 19.35
C ASP A 389 1.80 -3.86 18.51
N SER A 390 2.09 -4.06 17.21
CA SER A 390 1.29 -4.87 16.27
C SER A 390 -0.16 -4.40 16.08
N LYS A 391 -0.47 -3.13 16.37
CA LYS A 391 -1.83 -2.58 16.23
C LYS A 391 -1.99 -1.61 15.09
N HIS A 392 -0.90 -1.03 14.61
CA HIS A 392 -0.93 -0.04 13.56
C HIS A 392 -0.01 -0.42 12.40
N ILE A 393 -0.36 0.09 11.23
CA ILE A 393 0.53 0.13 10.07
C ILE A 393 0.71 1.58 9.63
N ALA A 394 1.89 1.92 9.14
CA ALA A 394 2.13 3.13 8.37
C ALA A 394 2.04 2.84 6.87
N PHE A 395 1.63 3.81 6.06
CA PHE A 395 1.62 3.67 4.61
C PHE A 395 1.59 5.04 3.92
N VAL A 396 1.91 5.06 2.62
CA VAL A 396 1.75 6.25 1.76
C VAL A 396 0.53 6.11 0.87
N SER A 397 -0.23 7.18 0.71
CA SER A 397 -1.24 7.33 -0.36
C SER A 397 -0.93 8.55 -1.22
N ASN A 398 -1.51 8.63 -2.42
CA ASN A 398 -1.19 9.66 -3.42
C ASN A 398 -2.42 10.50 -3.82
N SER A 399 -2.16 11.74 -4.24
CA SER A 399 -3.12 12.66 -4.83
C SER A 399 -2.36 13.79 -5.57
N GLU A 400 -2.85 14.26 -6.72
CA GLU A 400 -2.27 15.43 -7.41
C GLU A 400 -2.44 16.76 -6.65
N LYS A 401 -3.31 16.79 -5.65
CA LYS A 401 -3.59 17.96 -4.80
C LYS A 401 -3.74 17.58 -3.35
#